data_AF-A0A9E5TAS0-F1
#
_entry.id   AF-A0A9E5TAS0-F1
#
_cell.length_a   1.000
_cell.length_b   1.000
_cell.length_c   1.000
_cell.angle_alpha   90.00
_cell.angle_beta   90.00
_cell.angle_gamma   90.00
#
_symmetry.space_group_name_H-M   'P 1'
#
loop_
_entity.id
_entity.type
_entity.pdbx_description
1 polymer ?
#
loop_
_entity_poly.entity_id
_entity_poly.type
_entity_poly.pdbx_seq_one_letter_code
_entity_poly.pdbx_strand_id
1 'polypeptide(L)'
;LGGLLLAYPTLLRCLTWATYWLEWLGPCLAFCPWKTPRLRVALVATFWLFHLGLGMTLALGLFPWIALVAWLPFLPATAWQGLSNWAVGQRVGRATMEFAGWWRAGVERRGWFTRAEVPRGQPRRLTSAVVLFLLLYVIAWNIRETNFAYWQRFMPASWNVVGRVTNLDQHWGLFAPHPLTDDGWFVIKGTLADGSQVNLWDCGAPLPFDKPAQVAATMHGQRWRAYLIRIWNRNEHAHRPHFARWLSQRWNREMAGGDPHKRVTQVDIIYQLENTPPPGQPLPRPESIALWTHTFD
;
A
#
# COMPACT_ATOMS: atom_id res chain seq x y z
N LEU A 1 -19.46 -2.30 -1.51
CA LEU A 1 -19.54 -3.77 -1.34
C LEU A 1 -19.24 -4.21 0.09
N GLY A 2 -18.10 -3.83 0.69
CA GLY A 2 -17.73 -4.25 2.05
C GLY A 2 -18.84 -4.08 3.10
N GLY A 3 -19.48 -2.90 3.17
CA GLY A 3 -20.60 -2.65 4.09
C GLY A 3 -21.82 -3.57 3.87
N LEU A 4 -22.10 -3.99 2.63
CA LEU A 4 -23.20 -4.94 2.35
C LEU A 4 -22.89 -6.35 2.85
N LEU A 5 -21.62 -6.76 2.79
CA LEU A 5 -21.20 -8.10 3.23
C LEU A 5 -21.28 -8.28 4.75
N LEU A 6 -21.32 -7.19 5.53
CA LEU A 6 -21.50 -7.23 6.99
C LEU A 6 -22.83 -7.89 7.39
N ALA A 7 -23.84 -7.88 6.52
CA ALA A 7 -25.11 -8.57 6.74
C ALA A 7 -25.00 -10.11 6.65
N TYR A 8 -23.86 -10.66 6.20
CA TYR A 8 -23.67 -12.09 5.93
C TYR A 8 -22.50 -12.68 6.74
N PRO A 9 -22.61 -12.79 8.08
CA PRO A 9 -21.50 -13.20 8.95
C PRO A 9 -20.98 -14.61 8.66
N THR A 10 -21.85 -15.55 8.28
CA THR A 10 -21.44 -16.91 7.90
C THR A 10 -20.55 -16.90 6.65
N LEU A 11 -20.91 -16.10 5.64
CA LEU A 11 -20.09 -15.93 4.44
C LEU A 11 -18.73 -15.34 4.80
N LEU A 12 -18.69 -14.30 5.64
CA LEU A 12 -17.44 -13.69 6.10
C LEU A 12 -16.54 -14.71 6.81
N ARG A 13 -17.08 -15.54 7.70
CA ARG A 13 -16.32 -16.62 8.36
C ARG A 13 -15.75 -17.62 7.35
N CYS A 14 -16.53 -18.04 6.36
CA CYS A 14 -16.05 -18.93 5.30
C CYS A 14 -14.92 -18.28 4.49
N LEU A 15 -15.06 -16.99 4.13
CA LEU A 15 -14.04 -16.24 3.41
C LEU A 15 -12.76 -16.06 4.25
N THR A 16 -12.86 -15.90 5.57
CA THR A 16 -11.70 -15.87 6.47
C THR A 16 -10.90 -17.17 6.38
N TRP A 17 -11.57 -18.32 6.51
CA TRP A 17 -10.89 -19.61 6.40
C TRP A 17 -10.35 -19.87 4.98
N ALA A 18 -11.10 -19.48 3.95
CA ALA A 18 -10.65 -19.59 2.57
C ALA A 18 -9.38 -18.76 2.32
N THR A 19 -9.33 -17.54 2.85
CA THR A 19 -8.14 -16.66 2.79
C THR A 19 -6.95 -17.33 3.47
N TYR A 20 -7.14 -17.80 4.71
CA TYR A 20 -6.09 -18.49 5.47
C TYR A 20 -5.49 -19.68 4.70
N TRP A 21 -6.34 -20.56 4.17
CA TRP A 21 -5.85 -21.73 3.43
C TRP A 21 -5.22 -21.35 2.08
N LEU A 22 -5.76 -20.35 1.40
CA LEU A 22 -5.18 -19.86 0.14
C LEU A 22 -3.78 -19.28 0.36
N GLU A 23 -3.60 -18.47 1.40
CA GLU A 23 -2.31 -17.87 1.76
C GLU A 23 -1.29 -18.92 2.20
N TRP A 24 -1.73 -19.94 2.93
CA TRP A 24 -0.85 -21.01 3.40
C TRP A 24 -0.44 -21.98 2.28
N LEU A 25 -1.39 -22.43 1.45
CA LEU A 25 -1.14 -23.41 0.38
C LEU A 25 -0.57 -22.76 -0.89
N GLY A 26 -0.89 -21.49 -1.13
CA GLY A 26 -0.55 -20.78 -2.35
C GLY A 26 0.93 -20.83 -2.72
N PRO A 27 1.85 -20.45 -1.82
CA PRO A 27 3.29 -20.55 -2.07
C PRO A 27 3.73 -21.98 -2.43
N CYS A 28 3.27 -22.98 -1.68
CA CYS A 28 3.59 -24.39 -1.95
C CYS A 28 3.14 -24.83 -3.34
N LEU A 29 1.95 -24.40 -3.78
CA LEU A 29 1.42 -24.68 -5.10
C LEU A 29 2.15 -23.92 -6.21
N ALA A 30 2.59 -22.69 -5.95
CA ALA A 30 3.32 -21.86 -6.91
C ALA A 30 4.66 -22.50 -7.32
N PHE A 31 5.33 -23.13 -6.36
CA PHE A 31 6.61 -23.83 -6.55
C PHE A 31 6.47 -25.34 -6.84
N CYS A 32 5.24 -25.87 -6.89
CA CYS A 32 5.00 -27.28 -7.21
C CYS A 32 5.48 -27.63 -8.64
N PRO A 33 6.29 -28.68 -8.83
CA PRO A 33 6.86 -29.04 -10.13
C PRO A 33 5.89 -29.82 -11.04
N TRP A 34 4.68 -30.16 -10.58
CA TRP A 34 3.74 -30.99 -11.33
C TRP A 34 2.72 -30.16 -12.13
N LYS A 35 2.53 -30.48 -13.42
CA LYS A 35 1.61 -29.78 -14.34
C LYS A 35 1.75 -28.25 -14.26
N THR A 36 3.00 -27.78 -14.17
CA THR A 36 3.37 -26.40 -13.84
C THR A 36 2.63 -25.32 -14.61
N PRO A 37 2.35 -25.42 -15.93
CA PRO A 37 1.71 -24.31 -16.63
C PRO A 37 0.24 -24.13 -16.22
N ARG A 38 -0.52 -25.23 -16.15
CA ARG A 38 -1.95 -25.16 -15.82
C ARG A 38 -2.17 -24.78 -14.35
N LEU A 39 -1.39 -25.38 -13.45
CA LEU A 39 -1.47 -25.09 -12.03
C LEU A 39 -1.15 -23.62 -11.75
N ARG A 40 -0.09 -23.08 -12.36
CA ARG A 40 0.30 -21.66 -12.17
C ARG A 40 -0.74 -20.70 -12.73
N VAL A 41 -1.32 -20.97 -13.90
CA VAL A 41 -2.39 -20.10 -14.44
C VAL A 41 -3.60 -20.10 -13.52
N ALA A 42 -4.05 -21.27 -13.06
CA ALA A 42 -5.16 -21.36 -12.12
C ALA A 42 -4.86 -20.62 -10.81
N LEU A 43 -3.66 -20.82 -10.26
CA LEU A 43 -3.22 -20.18 -9.02
C LEU A 43 -3.17 -18.65 -9.15
N VAL A 44 -2.57 -18.13 -10.23
CA VAL A 44 -2.52 -16.69 -10.51
C VAL A 44 -3.94 -16.13 -10.64
N ALA A 45 -4.83 -16.80 -11.35
CA ALA A 45 -6.22 -16.37 -11.47
C ALA A 45 -6.93 -16.36 -10.11
N THR A 46 -6.72 -17.38 -9.26
CA THR A 46 -7.28 -17.43 -7.91
C THR A 46 -6.77 -16.28 -7.05
N PHE A 47 -5.45 -16.03 -7.04
CA PHE A 47 -4.90 -14.90 -6.30
C PHE A 47 -5.34 -13.55 -6.88
N TRP A 48 -5.55 -13.44 -8.19
CA TRP A 48 -6.11 -12.23 -8.77
C TRP A 48 -7.54 -11.97 -8.30
N LEU A 49 -8.39 -12.98 -8.30
CA LEU A 49 -9.75 -12.88 -7.76
C LEU A 49 -9.73 -12.52 -6.27
N PHE A 50 -8.82 -13.11 -5.50
CA PHE A 50 -8.62 -12.78 -4.09
C PHE A 50 -8.27 -11.30 -3.88
N HIS A 51 -7.25 -10.78 -4.57
CA HIS A 51 -6.84 -9.38 -4.43
C HIS A 51 -7.89 -8.40 -4.95
N LEU A 52 -8.58 -8.73 -6.05
CA LEU A 52 -9.73 -7.93 -6.52
C LEU A 52 -10.86 -7.93 -5.49
N GLY A 53 -11.15 -9.09 -4.87
CA GLY A 53 -12.10 -9.23 -3.78
C GLY A 53 -11.76 -8.31 -2.60
N LEU A 54 -10.50 -8.33 -2.15
CA LEU A 54 -9.99 -7.39 -1.13
C LEU A 54 -10.15 -5.94 -1.58
N GLY A 55 -9.76 -5.60 -2.82
CA GLY A 55 -9.87 -4.23 -3.34
C GLY A 55 -11.31 -3.71 -3.47
N MET A 56 -12.29 -4.59 -3.69
CA MET A 56 -13.71 -4.22 -3.74
C MET A 56 -14.35 -4.07 -2.36
N THR A 57 -13.79 -4.73 -1.34
CA THR A 57 -14.38 -4.80 0.01
C THR A 57 -13.66 -3.92 1.03
N LEU A 58 -12.37 -3.64 0.82
CA LEU A 58 -11.49 -2.89 1.71
C LEU A 58 -10.78 -1.76 0.97
N ALA A 59 -10.64 -0.61 1.62
CA ALA A 59 -9.88 0.52 1.09
C ALA A 59 -8.36 0.34 1.31
N LEU A 60 -7.72 -0.56 0.56
CA LEU A 60 -6.30 -0.89 0.69
C LEU A 60 -5.37 -0.06 -0.23
N GLY A 61 -5.95 0.81 -1.06
CA GLY A 61 -5.18 1.71 -1.90
C GLY A 61 -4.47 1.02 -3.07
N LEU A 62 -3.17 1.26 -3.25
CA LEU A 62 -2.41 0.67 -4.35
C LEU A 62 -2.11 -0.83 -4.15
N PHE A 63 -2.25 -1.33 -2.93
CA PHE A 63 -1.84 -2.69 -2.56
C PHE A 63 -2.45 -3.78 -3.46
N PRO A 64 -3.76 -3.85 -3.72
CA PRO A 64 -4.32 -4.91 -4.55
C PRO A 64 -3.73 -4.92 -5.96
N TRP A 65 -3.51 -3.74 -6.55
CA TRP A 65 -2.96 -3.61 -7.90
C TRP A 65 -1.50 -4.05 -7.98
N ILE A 66 -0.69 -3.65 -6.99
CA ILE A 66 0.70 -4.09 -6.88
C ILE A 66 0.75 -5.61 -6.73
N ALA A 67 -0.13 -6.17 -5.90
CA ALA A 67 -0.20 -7.61 -5.69
C ALA A 67 -0.60 -8.37 -6.96
N LEU A 68 -1.54 -7.87 -7.76
CA LEU A 68 -1.87 -8.45 -9.07
C LEU A 68 -0.64 -8.54 -9.98
N VAL A 69 0.15 -7.47 -10.05
CA VAL A 69 1.38 -7.40 -10.85
C VAL A 69 2.45 -8.34 -10.31
N ALA A 70 2.57 -8.48 -8.99
CA ALA A 70 3.54 -9.35 -8.33
C ALA A 70 3.36 -10.84 -8.68
N TRP A 71 2.18 -11.24 -9.17
CA TRP A 71 1.90 -12.60 -9.65
C TRP A 71 2.28 -12.84 -11.12
N LEU A 72 2.54 -11.81 -11.92
CA LEU A 72 2.92 -11.96 -13.33
C LEU A 72 4.14 -12.88 -13.56
N PRO A 73 5.20 -12.83 -12.74
CA PRO A 73 6.36 -13.72 -12.91
C PRO A 73 6.01 -15.22 -12.82
N PHE A 74 4.90 -15.58 -12.17
CA PHE A 74 4.44 -16.97 -12.07
C PHE A 74 3.67 -17.43 -13.31
N LEU A 75 3.25 -16.54 -14.20
CA LEU A 75 2.58 -16.93 -15.44
C LEU A 75 3.54 -17.68 -16.38
N PRO A 76 3.18 -18.87 -16.85
CA PRO A 76 4.02 -19.64 -17.77
C PRO A 76 4.05 -18.99 -19.17
N ALA A 77 5.09 -19.30 -19.95
CA ALA A 77 5.24 -18.83 -21.34
C ALA A 77 4.00 -19.11 -22.21
N THR A 78 3.30 -20.22 -21.97
CA THR A 78 2.08 -20.60 -22.69
C THR A 78 0.93 -19.61 -22.50
N ALA A 79 0.82 -18.98 -21.33
CA ALA A 79 -0.19 -17.96 -21.07
C ALA A 79 0.08 -16.69 -21.90
N TRP A 80 1.35 -16.27 -21.95
CA TRP A 80 1.80 -15.13 -22.75
C TRP A 80 1.63 -15.37 -24.25
N GLN A 81 1.93 -16.59 -24.73
CA GLN A 81 1.69 -16.96 -26.12
C GLN A 81 0.20 -16.92 -26.48
N GLY A 82 -0.66 -17.45 -25.61
CA GLY A 82 -2.11 -17.40 -25.80
C GLY A 82 -2.63 -15.97 -25.89
N LEU A 83 -2.16 -15.09 -25.00
CA LEU A 83 -2.52 -13.67 -25.01
C LEU A 83 -2.03 -12.98 -26.30
N SER A 84 -0.80 -13.26 -26.74
CA SER A 84 -0.28 -12.72 -28.00
C SER A 84 -1.11 -13.17 -29.20
N ASN A 85 -1.47 -14.45 -29.26
CA ASN A 85 -2.27 -14.99 -30.37
C ASN A 85 -3.68 -14.39 -30.39
N TRP A 86 -4.30 -14.24 -29.22
CA TRP A 86 -5.61 -13.58 -29.08
C TRP A 86 -5.56 -12.11 -29.52
N ALA A 87 -4.55 -11.35 -29.06
CA ALA A 87 -4.39 -9.94 -29.43
C ALA A 87 -4.17 -9.75 -30.94
N VAL A 88 -3.36 -10.61 -31.57
CA VAL A 88 -3.19 -10.59 -33.03
C VAL A 88 -4.50 -10.97 -33.75
N GLY A 89 -5.25 -11.95 -33.24
CA GLY A 89 -6.54 -12.36 -33.79
C GLY A 89 -7.65 -11.31 -33.68
N GLN A 90 -7.60 -10.44 -32.66
CA GLN A 90 -8.57 -9.35 -32.41
C GLN A 90 -8.32 -8.09 -33.26
N ARG A 91 -7.36 -8.10 -34.19
CA ARG A 91 -6.95 -6.92 -34.98
C ARG A 91 -6.61 -5.72 -34.09
N VAL A 92 -5.87 -5.95 -33.00
CA VAL A 92 -5.37 -4.89 -32.13
C VAL A 92 -4.60 -3.87 -33.01
N GLY A 93 -4.96 -2.59 -32.89
CA GLY A 93 -4.68 -1.57 -33.91
C GLY A 93 -3.20 -1.41 -34.25
N ARG A 94 -2.92 -0.96 -35.49
CA ARG A 94 -1.58 -0.81 -36.08
C ARG A 94 -0.51 -0.23 -35.13
N ALA A 95 -0.86 0.79 -34.34
CA ALA A 95 0.03 1.41 -33.36
C ALA A 95 0.55 0.45 -32.27
N THR A 96 -0.27 -0.51 -31.83
CA THR A 96 0.15 -1.52 -30.84
C THR A 96 1.13 -2.53 -31.42
N MET A 97 0.93 -2.93 -32.68
CA MET A 97 1.84 -3.83 -33.39
C MET A 97 3.16 -3.12 -33.69
N GLU A 98 3.13 -1.84 -34.07
CA GLU A 98 4.32 -1.01 -34.27
C GLU A 98 5.09 -0.83 -32.96
N PHE A 99 4.42 -0.54 -31.85
CA PHE A 99 5.03 -0.47 -30.53
C PHE A 99 5.66 -1.80 -30.10
N ALA A 100 4.93 -2.92 -30.25
CA ALA A 100 5.43 -4.24 -29.90
C ALA A 100 6.65 -4.63 -30.76
N GLY A 101 6.63 -4.29 -32.05
CA GLY A 101 7.77 -4.49 -32.97
C GLY A 101 8.98 -3.65 -32.58
N TRP A 102 8.79 -2.35 -32.31
CA TRP A 102 9.85 -1.45 -31.83
C TRP A 102 10.46 -1.96 -30.51
N TRP A 103 9.62 -2.40 -29.57
CA TRP A 103 10.06 -2.94 -28.29
C TRP A 103 10.86 -4.24 -28.47
N ARG A 104 10.35 -5.20 -29.25
CA ARG A 104 11.06 -6.45 -29.57
C ARG A 104 12.41 -6.19 -30.23
N ALA A 105 12.46 -5.32 -31.23
CA ALA A 105 13.71 -4.92 -31.88
C ALA A 105 14.68 -4.22 -30.93
N GLY A 106 14.17 -3.46 -29.94
CA GLY A 106 14.98 -2.86 -28.88
C GLY A 106 15.57 -3.89 -27.92
N VAL A 107 14.76 -4.88 -27.51
CA VAL A 107 15.16 -5.99 -26.63
C VAL A 107 16.20 -6.87 -27.34
N GLU A 108 15.94 -7.27 -28.59
CA GLU A 108 16.83 -8.09 -29.41
C GLU A 108 18.17 -7.39 -29.68
N ARG A 109 18.16 -6.10 -30.06
CA ARG A 109 19.38 -5.30 -30.25
C ARG A 109 20.24 -5.22 -28.99
N ARG A 110 19.61 -5.21 -27.81
CA ARG A 110 20.30 -5.18 -26.51
C ARG A 110 20.68 -6.57 -26.01
N GLY A 111 20.25 -7.64 -26.68
CA GLY A 111 20.44 -9.03 -26.23
C GLY A 111 19.63 -9.42 -24.99
N TRP A 112 18.82 -8.50 -24.45
CA TRP A 112 18.06 -8.71 -23.21
C TRP A 112 17.11 -9.91 -23.34
N PHE A 113 17.15 -10.81 -22.36
CA PHE A 113 16.25 -11.97 -22.27
C PHE A 113 16.44 -13.03 -23.38
N THR A 114 17.58 -13.04 -24.06
CA THR A 114 17.91 -14.13 -24.98
C THR A 114 18.23 -15.40 -24.19
N ARG A 115 17.77 -16.56 -24.67
CA ARG A 115 18.00 -17.88 -24.02
C ARG A 115 19.50 -18.24 -23.89
N ALA A 116 20.37 -17.48 -24.58
CA ALA A 116 21.82 -17.57 -24.50
C ALA A 116 22.40 -16.97 -23.20
N GLU A 117 21.64 -16.18 -22.45
CA GLU A 117 22.11 -15.49 -21.22
C GLU A 117 21.97 -16.31 -19.93
N VAL A 118 21.32 -17.49 -19.94
CA VAL A 118 21.41 -18.40 -18.79
C VAL A 118 22.80 -19.02 -18.85
N PRO A 119 23.76 -18.66 -17.97
CA PRO A 119 25.09 -19.22 -18.04
C PRO A 119 24.95 -20.74 -17.90
N ARG A 120 25.28 -21.48 -18.95
CA ARG A 120 25.32 -22.95 -18.89
C ARG A 120 26.49 -23.45 -18.01
N GLY A 121 27.34 -22.55 -17.53
CA GLY A 121 28.36 -22.84 -16.54
C GLY A 121 27.72 -23.03 -15.16
N GLN A 122 28.28 -23.94 -14.36
CA GLN A 122 27.93 -24.03 -12.94
C GLN A 122 28.07 -22.63 -12.32
N PRO A 123 27.11 -22.16 -11.51
CA PRO A 123 27.28 -20.92 -10.77
C PRO A 123 28.63 -20.98 -10.07
N ARG A 124 29.43 -19.91 -10.19
CA ARG A 124 30.74 -19.86 -9.54
C ARG A 124 30.48 -20.15 -8.06
N ARG A 125 31.30 -21.01 -7.43
CA ARG A 125 31.10 -21.43 -6.02
C ARG A 125 30.85 -20.24 -5.09
N LEU A 126 31.50 -19.11 -5.37
CA LEU A 126 31.28 -17.83 -4.69
C LEU A 126 29.84 -17.30 -4.84
N THR A 127 29.29 -17.26 -6.05
CA THR A 127 27.90 -16.83 -6.30
C THR A 127 26.92 -17.71 -5.54
N SER A 128 27.08 -19.03 -5.60
CA SER A 128 26.24 -19.96 -4.83
C SER A 128 26.37 -19.76 -3.33
N ALA A 129 27.58 -19.54 -2.83
CA ALA A 129 27.82 -19.25 -1.41
C ALA A 129 27.17 -17.94 -0.97
N VAL A 130 27.24 -16.88 -1.78
CA VAL A 130 26.59 -15.60 -1.51
C VAL A 130 25.07 -15.78 -1.49
N VAL A 131 24.48 -16.45 -2.47
CA VAL A 131 23.03 -16.70 -2.51
C VAL A 131 22.58 -17.53 -1.31
N LEU A 132 23.31 -18.59 -0.97
CA LEU A 132 23.01 -19.41 0.21
C LEU A 132 23.09 -18.59 1.50
N PHE A 133 24.12 -17.74 1.64
CA PHE A 133 24.25 -16.83 2.77
C PHE A 133 23.05 -15.87 2.86
N LEU A 134 22.63 -15.24 1.76
CA LEU A 134 21.49 -14.33 1.75
C LEU A 134 20.17 -15.05 2.09
N LEU A 135 19.99 -16.29 1.62
CA LEU A 135 18.82 -17.11 1.97
C LEU A 135 18.81 -17.45 3.47
N LEU A 136 19.93 -17.91 4.01
CA LEU A 136 20.07 -18.18 5.44
C LEU A 136 19.88 -16.91 6.28
N TYR A 137 20.38 -15.77 5.80
CA TYR A 137 20.18 -14.46 6.42
C TYR A 137 18.70 -14.08 6.46
N VAL A 138 17.95 -14.27 5.37
CA VAL A 138 16.50 -14.01 5.33
C VAL A 138 15.74 -14.90 6.31
N ILE A 139 16.13 -16.17 6.43
CA ILE A 139 15.55 -17.10 7.41
C ILE A 139 15.85 -16.61 8.84
N ALA A 140 17.11 -16.28 9.13
CA ALA A 140 17.52 -15.76 10.43
C ALA A 140 16.81 -14.45 10.78
N TRP A 141 16.63 -13.55 9.81
CA TRP A 141 15.88 -12.31 9.95
C TRP A 141 14.42 -12.57 10.35
N ASN A 142 13.73 -13.46 9.65
CA ASN A 142 12.34 -13.81 9.95
C ASN A 142 12.21 -14.52 11.31
N ILE A 143 13.15 -15.40 11.68
CA ILE A 143 13.19 -15.99 13.04
C ILE A 143 13.35 -14.89 14.08
N ARG A 144 14.26 -13.92 13.86
CA ARG A 144 14.49 -12.83 14.79
C ARG A 144 13.23 -12.00 15.04
N GLU A 145 12.46 -11.68 14.00
CA GLU A 145 11.22 -10.91 14.12
C GLU A 145 10.16 -11.59 15.02
N THR A 146 10.17 -12.93 15.15
CA THR A 146 9.23 -13.63 16.06
C THR A 146 9.42 -13.27 17.54
N ASN A 147 10.66 -12.96 17.94
CA ASN A 147 11.00 -12.51 19.29
C ASN A 147 12.31 -11.73 19.24
N PHE A 148 12.22 -10.46 18.85
CA PHE A 148 13.37 -9.62 18.61
C PHE A 148 14.29 -9.52 19.83
N ALA A 149 13.71 -9.36 21.02
CA ALA A 149 14.45 -9.24 22.28
C ALA A 149 15.28 -10.48 22.61
N TYR A 150 14.76 -11.67 22.32
CA TYR A 150 15.45 -12.94 22.53
C TYR A 150 16.53 -13.20 21.47
N TRP A 151 16.24 -12.92 20.21
CA TRP A 151 17.11 -13.30 19.08
C TRP A 151 18.22 -12.28 18.78
N GLN A 152 18.07 -11.00 19.21
CA GLN A 152 19.09 -9.97 18.98
C GLN A 152 20.48 -10.29 19.58
N ARG A 153 20.55 -11.19 20.57
CA ARG A 153 21.85 -11.66 21.11
C ARG A 153 22.65 -12.52 20.14
N PHE A 154 21.98 -13.20 19.21
CA PHE A 154 22.62 -14.01 18.16
C PHE A 154 22.74 -13.25 16.84
N MET A 155 21.83 -12.30 16.60
CA MET A 155 21.82 -11.44 15.42
C MET A 155 21.71 -9.96 15.85
N PRO A 156 22.82 -9.32 16.23
CA PRO A 156 22.82 -7.96 16.76
C PRO A 156 22.43 -6.93 15.69
N ALA A 157 22.00 -5.74 16.13
CA ALA A 157 21.50 -4.68 15.24
C ALA A 157 22.51 -4.22 14.17
N SER A 158 23.82 -4.44 14.38
CA SER A 158 24.86 -4.20 13.37
C SER A 158 24.65 -5.04 12.10
N TRP A 159 24.03 -6.22 12.20
CA TRP A 159 23.74 -7.09 11.06
C TRP A 159 22.64 -6.53 10.16
N ASN A 160 21.87 -5.54 10.64
CA ASN A 160 20.85 -4.87 9.83
C ASN A 160 21.44 -4.15 8.61
N VAL A 161 22.75 -3.91 8.58
CA VAL A 161 23.42 -3.33 7.40
C VAL A 161 23.28 -4.25 6.19
N VAL A 162 23.36 -5.58 6.38
CA VAL A 162 23.24 -6.55 5.29
C VAL A 162 21.85 -6.41 4.66
N GLY A 163 20.80 -6.52 5.48
CA GLY A 163 19.41 -6.36 5.06
C GLY A 163 19.17 -5.04 4.35
N ARG A 164 19.59 -3.92 4.94
CA ARG A 164 19.37 -2.57 4.38
C ARG A 164 20.11 -2.32 3.07
N VAL A 165 21.34 -2.81 2.93
CA VAL A 165 22.12 -2.66 1.68
C VAL A 165 21.56 -3.53 0.57
N THR A 166 21.11 -4.74 0.89
CA THR A 166 20.53 -5.66 -0.10
C THR A 166 19.03 -5.46 -0.31
N ASN A 167 18.38 -4.60 0.48
CA ASN A 167 16.93 -4.43 0.56
C ASN A 167 16.19 -5.75 0.85
N LEU A 168 16.75 -6.55 1.77
CA LEU A 168 16.21 -7.84 2.23
C LEU A 168 15.65 -7.76 3.66
N ASP A 169 15.68 -6.58 4.28
CA ASP A 169 14.95 -6.36 5.52
C ASP A 169 13.45 -6.56 5.29
N GLN A 170 12.82 -7.33 6.18
CA GLN A 170 11.42 -7.70 6.10
C GLN A 170 10.73 -7.37 7.42
N HIS A 171 9.51 -6.85 7.34
CA HIS A 171 8.69 -6.66 8.53
C HIS A 171 7.25 -6.96 8.16
N TRP A 172 6.63 -7.90 8.88
CA TRP A 172 5.26 -8.33 8.63
C TRP A 172 4.43 -8.25 9.90
N GLY A 173 4.02 -7.02 10.26
CA GLY A 173 3.12 -6.74 11.36
C GLY A 173 1.71 -6.41 10.86
N LEU A 174 1.03 -7.37 10.23
CA LEU A 174 -0.30 -7.14 9.67
C LEU A 174 -1.38 -7.87 10.51
N PHE A 175 -2.13 -7.09 11.28
CA PHE A 175 -3.36 -7.46 12.01
C PHE A 175 -3.28 -8.41 13.21
N ALA A 176 -2.17 -9.10 13.47
CA ALA A 176 -2.05 -10.02 14.60
C ALA A 176 -0.66 -10.02 15.27
N PRO A 177 -0.55 -10.35 16.58
CA PRO A 177 -1.66 -10.58 17.53
C PRO A 177 -2.27 -9.27 18.06
N HIS A 178 -1.61 -8.12 17.83
CA HIS A 178 -2.04 -6.82 18.33
C HIS A 178 -2.33 -5.89 17.14
N PRO A 179 -3.55 -5.94 16.56
CA PRO A 179 -3.95 -4.97 15.55
C PRO A 179 -3.97 -3.56 16.13
N LEU A 180 -3.86 -2.55 15.27
CA LEU A 180 -4.10 -1.16 15.66
C LEU A 180 -5.53 -1.05 16.20
N THR A 181 -5.67 -0.44 17.37
CA THR A 181 -6.94 -0.20 18.04
C THR A 181 -7.38 1.26 17.96
N ASP A 182 -6.71 2.06 17.14
CA ASP A 182 -7.06 3.44 16.87
C ASP A 182 -7.33 3.65 15.37
N ASP A 183 -8.26 4.56 15.07
CA ASP A 183 -8.54 5.11 13.75
C ASP A 183 -8.96 6.57 13.92
N GLY A 184 -9.28 7.27 12.84
CA GLY A 184 -9.73 8.65 12.91
C GLY A 184 -9.71 9.39 11.59
N TRP A 185 -10.05 10.67 11.65
CA TRP A 185 -10.08 11.55 10.48
C TRP A 185 -9.57 12.95 10.82
N PHE A 186 -9.16 13.68 9.79
CA PHE A 186 -8.63 15.03 9.93
C PHE A 186 -9.74 16.07 9.84
N VAL A 187 -9.63 17.10 10.68
CA VAL A 187 -10.36 18.36 10.58
C VAL A 187 -9.32 19.45 10.38
N ILE A 188 -9.25 20.01 9.17
CA ILE A 188 -8.27 21.04 8.82
C ILE A 188 -8.98 22.38 8.72
N LYS A 189 -8.96 23.11 9.83
CA LYS A 189 -9.68 24.37 10.00
C LYS A 189 -8.77 25.55 9.70
N GLY A 190 -9.30 26.50 8.92
CA GLY A 190 -8.71 27.82 8.72
C GLY A 190 -9.55 28.89 9.39
N THR A 191 -8.90 29.83 10.07
CA THR A 191 -9.52 31.11 10.47
C THR A 191 -9.07 32.17 9.48
N LEU A 192 -10.03 32.93 8.93
CA LEU A 192 -9.76 34.04 8.02
C LEU A 192 -9.59 35.36 8.79
N ALA A 193 -9.11 36.39 8.10
CA ALA A 193 -8.91 37.72 8.70
C ALA A 193 -10.24 38.41 9.12
N ASP A 194 -11.37 38.05 8.52
CA ASP A 194 -12.71 38.45 8.97
C ASP A 194 -13.25 37.66 10.18
N GLY A 195 -12.47 36.68 10.67
CA GLY A 195 -12.83 35.81 11.80
C GLY A 195 -13.68 34.59 11.41
N SER A 196 -14.09 34.46 10.15
CA SER A 196 -14.83 33.29 9.68
C SER A 196 -13.96 32.03 9.70
N GLN A 197 -14.60 30.88 9.91
CA GLN A 197 -13.95 29.58 9.92
C GLN A 197 -14.29 28.79 8.66
N VAL A 198 -13.28 28.20 8.03
CA VAL A 198 -13.41 27.47 6.77
C VAL A 198 -12.70 26.12 6.84
N ASN A 199 -13.17 25.17 6.02
CA ASN A 199 -12.47 23.92 5.79
C ASN A 199 -11.39 24.15 4.71
N LEU A 200 -10.11 24.01 5.10
CA LEU A 200 -8.97 24.20 4.19
C LEU A 200 -8.63 22.95 3.38
N TRP A 201 -9.23 21.81 3.73
CA TRP A 201 -9.02 20.54 3.03
C TRP A 201 -10.04 20.36 1.91
N ASP A 202 -11.31 20.44 2.27
CA ASP A 202 -12.46 20.42 1.37
C ASP A 202 -13.07 21.84 1.30
N CYS A 203 -12.47 22.70 0.47
CA CYS A 203 -12.88 24.10 0.35
C CYS A 203 -14.39 24.22 0.01
N GLY A 204 -15.13 24.94 0.84
CA GLY A 204 -16.58 25.14 0.69
C GLY A 204 -17.46 24.09 1.38
N ALA A 205 -16.88 23.00 1.89
CA ALA A 205 -17.58 22.03 2.73
C ALA A 205 -17.53 22.45 4.21
N PRO A 206 -18.47 21.97 5.05
CA PRO A 206 -18.38 22.14 6.50
C PRO A 206 -17.15 21.41 7.07
N LEU A 207 -16.75 21.80 8.28
CA LEU A 207 -15.70 21.09 9.04
C LEU A 207 -16.28 19.76 9.56
N PRO A 208 -15.65 18.62 9.27
CA PRO A 208 -16.19 17.31 9.63
C PRO A 208 -15.87 16.98 11.09
N PHE A 209 -16.46 17.67 12.07
CA PHE A 209 -16.28 17.30 13.48
C PHE A 209 -16.97 15.98 13.83
N ASP A 210 -18.04 15.64 13.12
CA ASP A 210 -18.69 14.33 13.18
C ASP A 210 -18.04 13.33 12.21
N LYS A 211 -18.16 12.03 12.53
CA LYS A 211 -17.56 10.94 11.74
C LYS A 211 -18.13 10.94 10.31
N PRO A 212 -17.28 11.11 9.27
CA PRO A 212 -17.71 10.98 7.89
C PRO A 212 -18.20 9.56 7.60
N ALA A 213 -19.23 9.43 6.75
CA ALA A 213 -19.74 8.14 6.32
C ALA A 213 -18.67 7.24 5.67
N GLN A 214 -17.67 7.85 5.02
CA GLN A 214 -16.52 7.15 4.46
C GLN A 214 -15.22 7.93 4.67
N VAL A 215 -14.53 7.67 5.79
CA VAL A 215 -13.25 8.31 6.14
C VAL A 215 -12.21 8.19 5.03
N ALA A 216 -12.09 7.02 4.39
CA ALA A 216 -11.12 6.80 3.33
C ALA A 216 -11.29 7.75 2.12
N ALA A 217 -12.51 8.24 1.86
CA ALA A 217 -12.78 9.18 0.78
C ALA A 217 -12.24 10.59 1.08
N THR A 218 -12.14 10.96 2.36
CA THR A 218 -11.61 12.27 2.80
C THR A 218 -10.12 12.44 2.49
N MET A 219 -9.38 11.35 2.23
CA MET A 219 -7.92 11.40 2.08
C MET A 219 -7.44 11.79 0.67
N HIS A 220 -8.33 12.13 -0.27
CA HIS A 220 -8.02 12.58 -1.65
C HIS A 220 -6.99 11.75 -2.43
N GLY A 221 -7.05 10.43 -2.28
CA GLY A 221 -6.19 9.49 -3.01
C GLY A 221 -4.94 9.06 -2.24
N GLN A 222 -4.11 8.24 -2.88
CA GLN A 222 -3.11 7.44 -2.16
C GLN A 222 -1.91 8.24 -1.66
N ARG A 223 -1.47 9.25 -2.41
CA ARG A 223 -0.34 10.11 -2.01
C ARG A 223 -0.71 10.93 -0.77
N TRP A 224 -1.90 11.53 -0.79
CA TRP A 224 -2.42 12.31 0.33
C TRP A 224 -2.69 11.42 1.53
N ARG A 225 -3.31 10.25 1.36
CA ARG A 225 -3.44 9.26 2.43
C ARG A 225 -2.09 8.93 3.08
N ALA A 226 -1.06 8.62 2.30
CA ALA A 226 0.27 8.29 2.83
C ALA A 226 0.89 9.48 3.59
N TYR A 227 0.71 10.70 3.07
CA TYR A 227 1.20 11.92 3.71
C TYR A 227 0.45 12.24 5.02
N LEU A 228 -0.88 12.14 5.01
CA LEU A 228 -1.73 12.40 6.17
C LEU A 228 -1.45 11.41 7.31
N ILE A 229 -1.30 10.13 6.99
CA ILE A 229 -0.90 9.11 7.98
C ILE A 229 0.47 9.43 8.58
N ARG A 230 1.41 9.98 7.79
CA ARG A 230 2.71 10.41 8.31
C ARG A 230 2.59 11.60 9.27
N ILE A 231 1.84 12.65 8.96
CA ILE A 231 1.74 13.82 9.85
C ILE A 231 1.00 13.53 11.16
N TRP A 232 0.15 12.49 11.20
CA TRP A 232 -0.43 11.96 12.45
C TRP A 232 0.67 11.45 13.39
N ASN A 233 1.68 10.74 12.86
CA ASN A 233 2.78 10.21 13.64
C ASN A 233 3.56 11.34 14.35
N ARG A 234 3.72 11.22 15.68
CA ARG A 234 4.45 12.18 16.51
C ARG A 234 5.91 12.34 16.08
N ASN A 235 6.54 11.29 15.55
CA ASN A 235 7.94 11.33 15.12
C ASN A 235 8.14 12.14 13.83
N GLU A 236 7.07 12.40 13.08
CA GLU A 236 7.08 13.06 11.77
C GLU A 236 6.45 14.47 11.84
N HIS A 237 6.39 15.05 13.05
CA HIS A 237 5.77 16.35 13.32
C HIS A 237 6.41 17.51 12.54
N ALA A 238 7.67 17.38 12.13
CA ALA A 238 8.40 18.37 11.35
C ALA A 238 7.71 18.73 10.02
N HIS A 239 6.85 17.86 9.49
CA HIS A 239 6.11 18.12 8.25
C HIS A 239 4.88 19.02 8.43
N ARG A 240 4.30 19.10 9.63
CA ARG A 240 3.08 19.85 9.94
C ARG A 240 3.15 21.35 9.62
N PRO A 241 4.23 22.11 9.96
CA PRO A 241 4.31 23.53 9.61
C PRO A 241 4.35 23.77 8.09
N HIS A 242 5.03 22.90 7.33
CA HIS A 242 5.07 22.99 5.87
C HIS A 242 3.69 22.75 5.26
N PHE A 243 2.96 21.77 5.81
CA PHE A 243 1.59 21.49 5.38
C PHE A 243 0.65 22.66 5.69
N ALA A 244 0.71 23.22 6.90
CA ALA A 244 -0.09 24.38 7.29
C ALA A 244 0.18 25.60 6.37
N ARG A 245 1.45 25.87 6.06
CA ARG A 245 1.82 26.94 5.12
C ARG A 245 1.27 26.68 3.71
N TRP A 246 1.39 25.46 3.22
CA TRP A 246 0.84 25.09 1.91
C TRP A 246 -0.68 25.25 1.86
N LEU A 247 -1.40 24.85 2.91
CA LEU A 247 -2.86 25.01 3.02
C LEU A 247 -3.26 26.49 2.96
N SER A 248 -2.62 27.35 3.74
CA SER A 248 -2.85 28.80 3.73
C SER A 248 -2.57 29.42 2.36
N GLN A 249 -1.42 29.09 1.75
CA GLN A 249 -1.05 29.59 0.41
C GLN A 249 -2.02 29.12 -0.67
N ARG A 250 -2.46 27.86 -0.60
CA ARG A 250 -3.43 27.29 -1.53
C ARG A 250 -4.77 28.02 -1.41
N TRP A 251 -5.31 28.18 -0.21
CA TRP A 251 -6.55 28.92 0.02
C TRP A 251 -6.45 30.37 -0.47
N ASN A 252 -5.39 31.08 -0.08
CA ASN A 252 -5.22 32.48 -0.45
C ASN A 252 -5.13 32.67 -1.97
N ARG A 253 -4.58 31.69 -2.70
CA ARG A 253 -4.52 31.72 -4.16
C ARG A 253 -5.85 31.35 -4.82
N GLU A 254 -6.54 30.33 -4.32
CA GLU A 254 -7.69 29.71 -5.00
C GLU A 254 -9.05 30.27 -4.55
N MET A 255 -9.17 30.72 -3.30
CA MET A 255 -10.45 31.05 -2.66
C MET A 255 -10.55 32.51 -2.19
N ALA A 256 -9.44 33.16 -1.82
CA ALA A 256 -9.49 34.53 -1.30
C ALA A 256 -9.78 35.57 -2.41
N GLY A 257 -9.51 35.26 -3.68
CA GLY A 257 -9.83 36.16 -4.81
C GLY A 257 -9.15 37.53 -4.74
N GLY A 258 -8.04 37.65 -4.01
CA GLY A 258 -7.34 38.91 -3.75
C GLY A 258 -7.90 39.74 -2.59
N ASP A 259 -8.98 39.31 -1.95
CA ASP A 259 -9.57 39.98 -0.78
C ASP A 259 -8.73 39.73 0.49
N PRO A 260 -8.13 40.77 1.11
CA PRO A 260 -7.35 40.62 2.34
C PRO A 260 -8.15 40.05 3.51
N HIS A 261 -9.45 40.31 3.60
CA HIS A 261 -10.31 39.83 4.69
C HIS A 261 -10.57 38.33 4.62
N LYS A 262 -10.44 37.74 3.42
CA LYS A 262 -10.61 36.30 3.18
C LYS A 262 -9.30 35.51 3.24
N ARG A 263 -8.20 36.16 3.60
CA ARG A 263 -6.91 35.49 3.77
C ARG A 263 -6.87 34.70 5.07
N VAL A 264 -6.24 33.54 5.03
CA VAL A 264 -6.04 32.69 6.22
C VAL A 264 -5.04 33.34 7.17
N THR A 265 -5.46 33.57 8.41
CA THR A 265 -4.63 34.07 9.52
C THR A 265 -4.22 32.94 10.47
N GLN A 266 -4.98 31.86 10.55
CA GLN A 266 -4.63 30.70 11.37
C GLN A 266 -5.02 29.39 10.69
N VAL A 267 -4.19 28.37 10.86
CA VAL A 267 -4.45 26.98 10.45
C VAL A 267 -4.39 26.09 11.68
N ASP A 268 -5.46 25.35 11.94
CA ASP A 268 -5.54 24.30 12.95
C ASP A 268 -5.68 22.94 12.25
N ILE A 269 -4.68 22.06 12.43
CA ILE A 269 -4.73 20.67 12.01
C ILE A 269 -5.18 19.85 13.22
N ILE A 270 -6.41 19.35 13.15
CA ILE A 270 -7.04 18.59 14.22
C ILE A 270 -7.24 17.15 13.72
N TYR A 271 -7.08 16.18 14.60
CA TYR A 271 -7.39 14.78 14.34
C TYR A 271 -8.47 14.32 15.31
N GLN A 272 -9.55 13.77 14.78
CA GLN A 272 -10.59 13.12 15.57
C GLN A 272 -10.18 11.66 15.77
N LEU A 273 -9.62 11.36 16.93
CA LEU A 273 -9.18 10.04 17.32
C LEU A 273 -10.36 9.19 17.75
N GLU A 274 -10.56 8.06 17.10
CA GLU A 274 -11.55 7.06 17.44
C GLU A 274 -10.86 5.78 17.91
N ASN A 275 -11.06 5.41 19.17
CA ASN A 275 -10.54 4.16 19.71
C ASN A 275 -11.52 3.02 19.47
N THR A 276 -11.02 1.89 18.97
CA THR A 276 -11.74 0.63 18.85
C THR A 276 -11.69 -0.10 20.20
N PRO A 277 -12.82 -0.23 20.91
CA PRO A 277 -12.83 -0.88 22.20
C PRO A 277 -12.79 -2.42 22.06
N PRO A 278 -12.52 -3.15 23.15
CA PRO A 278 -12.66 -4.60 23.17
C PRO A 278 -14.05 -5.07 22.73
N PRO A 279 -14.18 -6.29 22.19
CA PRO A 279 -15.47 -6.83 21.74
C PRO A 279 -16.55 -6.75 22.83
N GLY A 280 -17.74 -6.27 22.45
CA GLY A 280 -18.90 -6.15 23.34
C GLY A 280 -18.99 -4.83 24.12
N GLN A 281 -18.00 -3.95 24.01
CA GLN A 281 -18.05 -2.62 24.60
C GLN A 281 -18.58 -1.57 23.61
N PRO A 282 -19.28 -0.51 24.08
CA PRO A 282 -19.74 0.57 23.21
C PRO A 282 -18.57 1.38 22.66
N LEU A 283 -18.72 1.90 21.43
CA LEU A 283 -17.74 2.79 20.83
C LEU A 283 -17.62 4.07 21.68
N PRO A 284 -16.40 4.45 22.12
CA PRO A 284 -16.18 5.70 22.83
C PRO A 284 -16.45 6.89 21.90
N ARG A 285 -16.72 8.05 22.49
CA ARG A 285 -16.79 9.30 21.72
C ARG A 285 -15.40 9.62 21.16
N PRO A 286 -15.31 10.08 19.90
CA PRO A 286 -14.04 10.53 19.33
C PRO A 286 -13.44 11.67 20.16
N GLU A 287 -12.12 11.65 20.30
CA GLU A 287 -11.33 12.68 20.98
C GLU A 287 -10.72 13.65 19.96
N SER A 288 -10.92 14.94 20.15
CA SER A 288 -10.34 15.98 19.28
C SER A 288 -8.92 16.33 19.71
N ILE A 289 -7.94 15.92 18.92
CA ILE A 289 -6.51 16.14 19.18
C ILE A 289 -6.00 17.24 18.25
N ALA A 290 -5.56 18.35 18.83
CA ALA A 290 -4.85 19.40 18.09
C ALA A 290 -3.43 18.92 17.75
N LEU A 291 -3.19 18.60 16.48
CA LEU A 291 -1.87 18.17 16.01
C LEU A 291 -0.91 19.32 15.80
N TRP A 292 -1.45 20.46 15.35
CA TRP A 292 -0.69 21.65 15.03
C TRP A 292 -1.60 22.87 14.90
N THR A 293 -1.16 23.99 15.45
CA THR A 293 -1.75 25.31 15.20
C THR A 293 -0.65 26.23 14.69
N HIS A 294 -0.94 26.95 13.61
CA HIS A 294 -0.04 27.95 13.06
C HIS A 294 -0.79 29.25 12.79
N THR A 295 -0.31 30.34 13.36
CA THR A 295 -0.80 31.69 13.09
C THR A 295 0.16 32.37 12.12
N PHE A 296 -0.38 33.05 11.13
CA PHE A 296 0.34 33.84 10.16
C PHE A 296 0.17 35.32 10.52
N ASP A 297 1.28 36.04 10.53
CA ASP A 297 1.32 37.50 10.66
C ASP A 297 0.85 38.19 9.37
#